data_AF-A0A0B8PBE3-F1
#
_entry.id   AF-A0A0B8PBE3-F1
#
_cell.length_a   1.000
_cell.length_b   1.000
_cell.length_c   1.000
_cell.angle_alpha   90.00
_cell.angle_beta   90.00
_cell.angle_gamma   90.00
#
_symmetry.space_group_name_H-M   'P 1'
#
loop_
_entity.id
_entity.type
_entity.pdbx_description
1 polymer ?
#
loop_
_entity_poly.entity_id
_entity_poly.type
_entity_poly.pdbx_seq_one_letter_code
_entity_poly.pdbx_strand_id
1 'polypeptide(L)'
;MSNPIEKDFNLGGSVDKALAGDFELKSLDVIREAWQLTMQNLLRFSPAVLILIGIQAVIFFFALKMQVGDLSNVLNMFQDPETLDPSIFQSIFVANFSYEVITAPIYAGIAMMAMSHAAGLKTETRHITKGLSFTVPVILVAMINLLLQAVAGAIFPFLSFYLSIAFSNAILLVCEKRMTPMNALWTSLRGVNKRLFAVATIYLVAMLMFFAGLMMYGLGLIIAVPFFFHVKGIIYRNMFGIRLQIVAKGPSSSDDSNNDSGSTPEEKPQDKPEEDNNHRPGSNTFDA
;
A
#
# COMPACT_ATOMS: atom_id res chain seq x y z
N MET A 1 -11.04 -8.36 37.09
CA MET A 1 -10.26 -8.34 35.84
C MET A 1 -11.25 -8.36 34.69
N SER A 2 -11.60 -7.20 34.16
CA SER A 2 -12.49 -7.08 32.99
C SER A 2 -11.61 -7.10 31.74
N ASN A 3 -11.72 -8.16 30.94
CA ASN A 3 -11.07 -8.21 29.63
C ASN A 3 -11.54 -7.01 28.80
N PRO A 4 -10.64 -6.27 28.12
CA PRO A 4 -11.05 -5.26 27.18
C PRO A 4 -11.93 -5.93 26.12
N ILE A 5 -13.11 -5.35 25.86
CA ILE A 5 -14.02 -5.85 24.84
C ILE A 5 -13.39 -5.50 23.48
N GLU A 6 -12.62 -6.43 22.93
CA GLU A 6 -12.15 -6.36 21.55
C GLU A 6 -13.35 -6.57 20.62
N LYS A 7 -13.75 -5.51 19.92
CA LYS A 7 -14.80 -5.59 18.90
C LYS A 7 -14.17 -5.29 17.54
N ASP A 8 -14.02 -6.35 16.75
CA ASP A 8 -13.61 -6.25 15.36
C ASP A 8 -14.74 -5.65 14.52
N PHE A 9 -14.46 -4.57 13.81
CA PHE A 9 -15.37 -3.97 12.85
C PHE A 9 -14.76 -4.03 11.45
N ASN A 10 -15.54 -4.44 10.46
CA ASN A 10 -15.09 -4.46 9.06
C ASN A 10 -15.66 -3.23 8.34
N LEU A 11 -14.77 -2.30 7.97
CA LEU A 11 -15.15 -1.09 7.24
C LEU A 11 -15.26 -1.39 5.74
N GLY A 12 -16.46 -1.18 5.18
CA GLY A 12 -16.74 -1.37 3.76
C GLY A 12 -17.29 -2.77 3.43
N GLY A 13 -16.61 -3.48 2.53
CA GLY A 13 -17.01 -4.80 2.06
C GLY A 13 -16.63 -5.95 3.01
N SER A 14 -16.64 -7.17 2.50
CA SER A 14 -16.09 -8.36 3.16
C SER A 14 -15.63 -9.35 2.09
N VAL A 15 -14.79 -10.32 2.45
CA VAL A 15 -14.37 -11.38 1.52
C VAL A 15 -15.60 -12.12 0.97
N ASP A 16 -16.55 -12.46 1.81
CA ASP A 16 -17.78 -13.16 1.39
C ASP A 16 -18.62 -12.32 0.43
N LYS A 17 -18.78 -11.01 0.71
CA LYS A 17 -19.49 -10.09 -0.18
C LYS A 17 -18.77 -9.92 -1.52
N ALA A 18 -17.43 -9.82 -1.51
CA ALA A 18 -16.63 -9.74 -2.73
C ALA A 18 -16.82 -10.99 -3.61
N LEU A 19 -16.84 -12.18 -3.00
CA LEU A 19 -17.02 -13.45 -3.70
C LEU A 19 -18.47 -13.65 -4.18
N ALA A 20 -19.45 -13.15 -3.45
CA ALA A 20 -20.85 -13.12 -3.88
C ALA A 20 -21.08 -12.11 -5.03
N GLY A 21 -20.30 -11.03 -5.09
CA GLY A 21 -20.54 -9.88 -5.96
C GLY A 21 -21.50 -8.86 -5.36
N ASP A 22 -21.78 -8.98 -4.06
CA ASP A 22 -22.67 -8.09 -3.29
C ASP A 22 -21.92 -6.84 -2.82
N PHE A 23 -21.41 -6.08 -3.80
CA PHE A 23 -20.79 -4.78 -3.59
C PHE A 23 -21.02 -3.88 -4.80
N GLU A 24 -21.17 -2.59 -4.52
CA GLU A 24 -21.19 -1.55 -5.55
C GLU A 24 -19.80 -0.91 -5.66
N LEU A 25 -19.30 -0.84 -6.89
CA LEU A 25 -18.05 -0.15 -7.20
C LEU A 25 -18.31 0.92 -8.26
N LYS A 26 -18.64 2.12 -7.81
CA LYS A 26 -18.84 3.29 -8.67
C LYS A 26 -17.49 3.92 -8.98
N SER A 27 -17.01 3.74 -10.22
CA SER A 27 -15.66 4.17 -10.62
C SER A 27 -15.39 5.65 -10.37
N LEU A 28 -16.38 6.53 -10.63
CA LEU A 28 -16.26 7.97 -10.39
C LEU A 28 -16.09 8.32 -8.91
N ASP A 29 -16.82 7.65 -8.03
CA ASP A 29 -16.73 7.89 -6.59
C ASP A 29 -15.35 7.46 -6.07
N VAL A 30 -14.85 6.30 -6.52
CA VAL A 30 -13.50 5.82 -6.19
C VAL A 30 -12.42 6.80 -6.66
N ILE A 31 -12.52 7.30 -7.90
CA ILE A 31 -11.54 8.25 -8.45
C ILE A 31 -11.58 9.58 -7.68
N ARG A 32 -12.77 10.12 -7.40
CA ARG A 32 -12.94 11.38 -6.66
C ARG A 32 -12.40 11.27 -5.24
N GLU A 33 -12.74 10.19 -4.55
CA GLU A 33 -12.26 9.91 -3.20
C GLU A 33 -10.75 9.72 -3.18
N ALA A 34 -10.19 8.95 -4.12
CA ALA A 34 -8.74 8.75 -4.22
C ALA A 34 -8.00 10.07 -4.45
N TRP A 35 -8.54 10.95 -5.29
CA TRP A 35 -7.99 12.28 -5.52
C TRP A 35 -8.02 13.14 -4.25
N GLN A 36 -9.14 13.16 -3.54
CA GLN A 36 -9.28 13.88 -2.28
C GLN A 36 -8.29 13.37 -1.21
N LEU A 37 -8.21 12.06 -0.99
CA LEU A 37 -7.27 11.47 -0.04
C LEU A 37 -5.81 11.75 -0.43
N THR A 38 -5.51 11.73 -1.73
CA THR A 38 -4.17 12.03 -2.24
C THR A 38 -3.79 13.47 -1.95
N MET A 39 -4.66 14.43 -2.25
CA MET A 39 -4.37 15.85 -1.99
C MET A 39 -4.30 16.16 -0.49
N GLN A 40 -5.16 15.56 0.33
CA GLN A 40 -5.17 15.76 1.78
C GLN A 40 -3.92 15.19 2.47
N ASN A 41 -3.47 14.01 2.03
CA ASN A 41 -2.36 13.30 2.66
C ASN A 41 -1.04 13.44 1.90
N LEU A 42 -0.97 14.28 0.86
CA LEU A 42 0.20 14.38 -0.02
C LEU A 42 1.48 14.65 0.77
N LEU A 43 1.46 15.58 1.73
CA LEU A 43 2.65 15.93 2.52
C LEU A 43 3.11 14.81 3.45
N ARG A 44 2.20 13.97 3.94
CA ARG A 44 2.53 12.87 4.87
C ARG A 44 2.88 11.58 4.15
N PHE A 45 2.31 11.37 2.97
CA PHE A 45 2.50 10.18 2.15
C PHE A 45 3.66 10.34 1.16
N SER A 46 3.91 11.55 0.66
CA SER A 46 4.97 11.81 -0.33
C SER A 46 6.36 11.38 0.10
N PRO A 47 6.82 11.49 1.37
CA PRO A 47 8.15 11.01 1.70
C PRO A 47 8.29 9.49 1.54
N ALA A 48 7.27 8.72 1.92
CA ALA A 48 7.26 7.27 1.72
C ALA A 48 7.28 6.91 0.22
N VAL A 49 6.55 7.67 -0.59
CA VAL A 49 6.53 7.49 -2.04
C VAL A 49 7.83 7.92 -2.71
N LEU A 50 8.45 9.01 -2.28
CA LEU A 50 9.75 9.45 -2.78
C LEU A 50 10.84 8.44 -2.44
N ILE A 51 10.79 7.85 -1.24
CA ILE A 51 11.67 6.73 -0.88
C ILE A 51 11.45 5.54 -1.82
N LEU A 52 10.19 5.17 -2.10
CA LEU A 52 9.90 4.10 -3.06
C LEU A 52 10.45 4.41 -4.44
N ILE A 53 10.15 5.59 -4.99
CA ILE A 53 10.62 6.02 -6.31
C ILE A 53 12.16 6.03 -6.35
N GLY A 54 12.81 6.54 -5.29
CA GLY A 54 14.27 6.55 -5.18
C GLY A 54 14.87 5.14 -5.15
N ILE A 55 14.33 4.25 -4.32
CA ILE A 55 14.75 2.84 -4.27
C ILE A 55 14.53 2.16 -5.62
N GLN A 56 13.38 2.37 -6.24
CA GLN A 56 13.06 1.83 -7.55
C GLN A 56 14.03 2.36 -8.63
N ALA A 57 14.35 3.65 -8.62
CA ALA A 57 15.30 4.24 -9.55
C ALA A 57 16.71 3.66 -9.37
N VAL A 58 17.14 3.44 -8.12
CA VAL A 58 18.41 2.78 -7.81
C VAL A 58 18.42 1.34 -8.31
N ILE A 59 17.41 0.54 -7.97
CA ILE A 59 17.32 -0.87 -8.42
C ILE A 59 17.30 -0.93 -9.95
N PHE A 60 16.49 -0.09 -10.59
CA PHE A 60 16.38 -0.04 -12.04
C PHE A 60 17.70 0.36 -12.70
N PHE A 61 18.40 1.37 -12.18
CA PHE A 61 19.71 1.78 -12.69
C PHE A 61 20.75 0.67 -12.55
N PHE A 62 20.82 0.01 -11.39
CA PHE A 62 21.73 -1.12 -11.17
C PHE A 62 21.37 -2.31 -12.06
N ALA A 63 20.09 -2.65 -12.21
CA ALA A 63 19.62 -3.73 -13.05
C ALA A 63 19.97 -3.47 -14.53
N LEU A 64 19.70 -2.26 -15.03
CA LEU A 64 20.08 -1.87 -16.39
C LEU A 64 21.59 -1.94 -16.61
N LYS A 65 22.38 -1.41 -15.67
CA LYS A 65 23.85 -1.43 -15.77
C LYS A 65 24.40 -2.86 -15.75
N MET A 66 23.89 -3.73 -14.88
CA MET A 66 24.32 -5.13 -14.82
C MET A 66 23.96 -5.90 -16.08
N GLN A 67 22.81 -5.59 -16.67
CA GLN A 67 22.24 -6.41 -17.71
C GLN A 67 22.61 -5.94 -19.13
N VAL A 68 22.59 -4.64 -19.39
CA VAL A 68 22.88 -4.06 -20.71
C VAL A 68 24.35 -3.60 -20.83
N GLY A 69 25.07 -3.54 -19.70
CA GLY A 69 26.46 -3.08 -19.64
C GLY A 69 26.54 -1.57 -19.86
N ASP A 70 26.74 -1.16 -21.12
CA ASP A 70 26.80 0.24 -21.52
C ASP A 70 25.40 0.76 -21.86
N LEU A 71 24.99 1.85 -21.22
CA LEU A 71 23.67 2.46 -21.43
C LEU A 71 23.50 2.96 -22.87
N SER A 72 24.61 3.16 -23.58
CA SER A 72 24.66 3.49 -25.01
C SER A 72 24.00 2.42 -25.88
N ASN A 73 24.03 1.14 -25.47
CA ASN A 73 23.38 0.04 -26.20
C ASN A 73 21.85 0.17 -26.20
N VAL A 74 21.27 0.73 -25.13
CA VAL A 74 19.84 1.04 -25.07
C VAL A 74 19.49 2.22 -25.98
N LEU A 75 20.39 3.22 -26.10
CA LEU A 75 20.16 4.36 -26.98
C LEU A 75 20.26 3.95 -28.47
N ASN A 76 21.21 3.08 -28.78
CA ASN A 76 21.39 2.50 -30.11
C ASN A 76 20.18 1.65 -30.54
N MET A 77 19.46 1.01 -29.60
CA MET A 77 18.20 0.30 -29.86
C MET A 77 17.11 1.20 -30.50
N PHE A 78 17.07 2.48 -30.11
CA PHE A 78 16.11 3.45 -30.67
C PHE A 78 16.56 4.04 -32.01
N GLN A 79 17.86 3.95 -32.33
CA GLN A 79 18.45 4.52 -33.54
C GLN A 79 18.55 3.49 -34.67
N ASP A 80 18.94 2.24 -34.35
CA ASP A 80 19.07 1.15 -35.31
C ASP A 80 18.43 -0.16 -34.79
N PRO A 81 17.10 -0.35 -35.01
CA PRO A 81 16.34 -1.52 -34.55
C PRO A 81 16.74 -2.85 -35.18
N GLU A 82 17.64 -2.87 -36.18
CA GLU A 82 18.11 -4.10 -36.83
C GLU A 82 19.32 -4.73 -36.13
N THR A 83 19.99 -4.00 -35.23
CA THR A 83 21.16 -4.48 -34.48
C THR A 83 20.81 -5.26 -33.21
N LEU A 84 19.54 -5.62 -33.03
CA LEU A 84 19.02 -6.18 -31.79
C LEU A 84 19.48 -7.63 -31.61
N ASP A 85 20.50 -7.80 -30.77
CA ASP A 85 20.78 -9.08 -30.17
C ASP A 85 19.55 -9.55 -29.37
N PRO A 86 18.95 -10.71 -29.69
CA PRO A 86 17.84 -11.29 -28.94
C PRO A 86 18.13 -11.42 -27.43
N SER A 87 19.41 -11.50 -27.03
CA SER A 87 19.84 -11.54 -25.62
C SER A 87 19.39 -10.31 -24.80
N ILE A 88 19.17 -9.16 -25.45
CA ILE A 88 18.73 -7.92 -24.81
C ILE A 88 17.28 -8.04 -24.30
N PHE A 89 16.41 -8.76 -25.02
CA PHE A 89 15.03 -8.96 -24.58
C PHE A 89 14.94 -9.85 -23.34
N GLN A 90 15.72 -10.94 -23.30
CA GLN A 90 15.82 -11.81 -22.13
C GLN A 90 16.36 -11.02 -20.92
N SER A 91 17.34 -10.17 -21.18
CA SER A 91 17.94 -9.27 -20.22
C SER A 91 16.93 -8.31 -19.59
N ILE A 92 16.16 -7.60 -20.42
CA ILE A 92 15.09 -6.71 -19.95
C ILE A 92 14.05 -7.48 -19.14
N PHE A 93 13.68 -8.69 -19.58
CA PHE A 93 12.71 -9.52 -18.89
C PHE A 93 13.19 -9.93 -17.48
N VAL A 94 14.44 -10.40 -17.35
CA VAL A 94 15.04 -10.78 -16.07
C VAL A 94 15.17 -9.57 -15.14
N ALA A 95 15.56 -8.41 -15.68
CA ALA A 95 15.64 -7.16 -14.92
C ALA A 95 14.27 -6.76 -14.36
N ASN A 96 13.20 -6.80 -15.18
CA ASN A 96 11.85 -6.47 -14.76
C ASN A 96 11.33 -7.45 -13.69
N PHE A 97 11.57 -8.75 -13.86
CA PHE A 97 11.18 -9.75 -12.88
C PHE A 97 11.88 -9.53 -11.53
N SER A 98 13.19 -9.30 -11.56
CA SER A 98 14.00 -9.07 -10.36
C SER A 98 13.57 -7.79 -9.64
N TYR A 99 13.33 -6.73 -10.40
CA TYR A 99 12.83 -5.46 -9.89
C TYR A 99 11.52 -5.62 -9.12
N GLU A 100 10.54 -6.32 -9.68
CA GLU A 100 9.22 -6.48 -9.07
C GLU A 100 9.32 -7.30 -7.77
N VAL A 101 10.11 -8.37 -7.78
CA VAL A 101 10.31 -9.25 -6.61
C VAL A 101 10.98 -8.50 -5.45
N ILE A 102 12.05 -7.76 -5.72
CA ILE A 102 12.78 -7.00 -4.69
C ILE A 102 11.91 -5.88 -4.12
N THR A 103 11.08 -5.26 -4.97
CA THR A 103 10.25 -4.11 -4.58
C THR A 103 8.97 -4.54 -3.87
N ALA A 104 8.50 -5.78 -4.04
CA ALA A 104 7.21 -6.25 -3.55
C ALA A 104 6.95 -5.98 -2.04
N PRO A 105 7.89 -6.19 -1.10
CA PRO A 105 7.67 -5.90 0.32
C PRO A 105 7.47 -4.42 0.63
N ILE A 106 8.24 -3.55 -0.05
CA ILE A 106 8.15 -2.09 0.10
C ILE A 106 6.82 -1.60 -0.49
N TYR A 107 6.48 -2.12 -1.67
CA TYR A 107 5.21 -1.90 -2.33
C TYR A 107 4.04 -2.28 -1.40
N ALA A 108 4.11 -3.43 -0.72
CA ALA A 108 3.10 -3.86 0.23
C ALA A 108 2.97 -2.91 1.43
N GLY A 109 4.09 -2.44 1.98
CA GLY A 109 4.10 -1.48 3.09
C GLY A 109 3.39 -0.17 2.73
N ILE A 110 3.64 0.35 1.53
CA ILE A 110 2.99 1.58 1.05
C ILE A 110 1.51 1.34 0.73
N ALA A 111 1.18 0.19 0.15
CA ALA A 111 -0.21 -0.17 -0.11
C ALA A 111 -1.03 -0.28 1.20
N MET A 112 -0.45 -0.84 2.27
CA MET A 112 -1.06 -0.89 3.61
C MET A 112 -1.21 0.51 4.25
N MET A 113 -0.24 1.40 4.02
CA MET A 113 -0.31 2.79 4.45
C MET A 113 -1.46 3.54 3.74
N ALA A 114 -1.59 3.38 2.42
CA ALA A 114 -2.70 3.96 1.66
C ALA A 114 -4.06 3.36 2.03
N MET A 115 -4.11 2.06 2.33
CA MET A 115 -5.30 1.40 2.87
C MET A 115 -5.74 2.02 4.21
N SER A 116 -4.79 2.30 5.11
CA SER A 116 -5.09 3.01 6.37
C SER A 116 -5.72 4.38 6.13
N HIS A 117 -5.25 5.14 5.13
CA HIS A 117 -5.88 6.42 4.75
C HIS A 117 -7.31 6.24 4.23
N ALA A 118 -7.55 5.20 3.44
CA ALA A 118 -8.91 4.85 2.99
C ALA A 118 -9.84 4.45 4.15
N ALA A 119 -9.28 4.00 5.28
CA ALA A 119 -10.02 3.77 6.52
C ALA A 119 -10.18 5.02 7.41
N GLY A 120 -9.69 6.18 6.98
CA GLY A 120 -9.73 7.43 7.76
C GLY A 120 -8.68 7.50 8.88
N LEU A 121 -7.70 6.59 8.89
CA LEU A 121 -6.64 6.55 9.88
C LEU A 121 -5.45 7.38 9.43
N LYS A 122 -4.77 8.01 10.39
CA LYS A 122 -3.52 8.74 10.14
C LYS A 122 -2.37 7.74 10.09
N THR A 123 -1.40 7.96 9.19
CA THR A 123 -0.19 7.14 9.12
C THR A 123 1.07 7.99 9.21
N GLU A 124 2.14 7.36 9.66
CA GLU A 124 3.49 7.90 9.66
C GLU A 124 4.34 7.14 8.64
N THR A 125 5.39 7.79 8.11
CA THR A 125 6.31 7.21 7.13
C THR A 125 6.99 5.94 7.62
N ARG A 126 7.20 5.81 8.95
CA ARG A 126 7.75 4.61 9.58
C ARG A 126 6.87 3.36 9.36
N HIS A 127 5.57 3.51 9.08
CA HIS A 127 4.68 2.39 8.84
C HIS A 127 4.97 1.62 7.54
N ILE A 128 5.81 2.14 6.64
CA ILE A 128 6.27 1.40 5.46
C ILE A 128 6.93 0.07 5.82
N THR A 129 7.60 0.00 6.98
CA THR A 129 8.28 -1.22 7.45
C THR A 129 7.30 -2.31 7.89
N LYS A 130 6.02 -2.00 8.11
CA LYS A 130 5.00 -3.02 8.40
C LYS A 130 4.79 -3.97 7.22
N GLY A 131 5.05 -3.55 5.99
CA GLY A 131 5.05 -4.45 4.84
C GLY A 131 6.15 -5.52 4.91
N LEU A 132 7.26 -5.22 5.61
CA LEU A 132 8.41 -6.12 5.72
C LEU A 132 8.11 -7.35 6.59
N SER A 133 7.17 -7.30 7.52
CA SER A 133 6.77 -8.49 8.28
C SER A 133 6.12 -9.56 7.39
N PHE A 134 5.57 -9.15 6.24
CA PHE A 134 4.97 -10.03 5.24
C PHE A 134 5.88 -10.26 4.03
N THR A 135 7.18 -9.98 4.13
CA THR A 135 8.15 -10.06 3.02
C THR A 135 8.05 -11.39 2.27
N VAL A 136 8.15 -12.52 2.98
CA VAL A 136 8.15 -13.86 2.37
C VAL A 136 6.85 -14.14 1.60
N PRO A 137 5.64 -14.07 2.21
CA PRO A 137 4.42 -14.37 1.49
C PRO A 137 4.12 -13.34 0.39
N VAL A 138 4.52 -12.07 0.54
CA VAL A 138 4.37 -11.03 -0.49
C VAL A 138 5.25 -11.33 -1.71
N ILE A 139 6.51 -11.72 -1.48
CA ILE A 139 7.42 -12.14 -2.56
C ILE A 139 6.84 -13.35 -3.30
N LEU A 140 6.30 -14.33 -2.58
CA LEU A 140 5.66 -15.50 -3.21
C LEU A 140 4.46 -15.10 -4.07
N VAL A 141 3.60 -14.18 -3.59
CA VAL A 141 2.50 -13.63 -4.41
C VAL A 141 3.04 -12.95 -5.65
N ALA A 142 4.06 -12.09 -5.53
CA ALA A 142 4.66 -11.38 -6.65
C ALA A 142 5.24 -12.36 -7.69
N MET A 143 6.00 -13.36 -7.25
CA MET A 143 6.58 -14.37 -8.14
C MET A 143 5.52 -15.19 -8.87
N ILE A 144 4.49 -15.69 -8.17
CA ILE A 144 3.41 -16.46 -8.80
C ILE A 144 2.66 -15.56 -9.79
N ASN A 145 2.33 -14.33 -9.40
CA ASN A 145 1.66 -13.35 -10.26
C ASN A 145 2.46 -13.08 -11.54
N LEU A 146 3.77 -12.84 -11.42
CA LEU A 146 4.66 -12.60 -12.56
C LEU A 146 4.78 -13.80 -13.48
N LEU A 147 4.93 -15.01 -12.93
CA LEU A 147 5.00 -16.24 -13.74
C LEU A 147 3.70 -16.47 -14.52
N LEU A 148 2.55 -16.29 -13.87
CA LEU A 148 1.24 -16.41 -14.52
C LEU A 148 1.07 -15.36 -15.62
N GLN A 149 1.47 -14.11 -15.37
CA GLN A 149 1.46 -13.04 -16.37
C GLN A 149 2.40 -13.33 -17.55
N ALA A 150 3.62 -13.83 -17.29
CA ALA A 150 4.57 -14.16 -18.34
C ALA A 150 4.06 -15.28 -19.26
N VAL A 151 3.53 -16.35 -18.67
CA VAL A 151 2.91 -17.45 -19.44
C VAL A 151 1.69 -16.96 -20.21
N ALA A 152 0.82 -16.17 -19.56
CA ALA A 152 -0.36 -15.60 -20.22
C ALA A 152 0.03 -14.66 -21.36
N GLY A 153 1.05 -13.82 -21.18
CA GLY A 153 1.53 -12.87 -22.18
C GLY A 153 2.18 -13.54 -23.39
N ALA A 154 2.88 -14.67 -23.17
CA ALA A 154 3.43 -15.48 -24.26
C ALA A 154 2.34 -16.10 -25.15
N ILE A 155 1.17 -16.42 -24.58
CA ILE A 155 0.02 -16.96 -25.32
C ILE A 155 -0.80 -15.82 -25.94
N PHE A 156 -1.15 -14.81 -25.14
CA PHE A 156 -2.00 -13.69 -25.54
C PHE A 156 -1.71 -12.45 -24.66
N PRO A 157 -1.13 -11.36 -25.21
CA PRO A 157 -0.73 -10.19 -24.43
C PRO A 157 -1.85 -9.58 -23.57
N PHE A 158 -3.09 -9.53 -24.07
CA PHE A 158 -4.22 -8.99 -23.30
C PHE A 158 -4.60 -9.87 -22.11
N LEU A 159 -4.29 -11.18 -22.14
CA LEU A 159 -4.52 -12.06 -20.99
C LEU A 159 -3.58 -11.71 -19.83
N SER A 160 -2.32 -11.36 -20.11
CA SER A 160 -1.39 -10.84 -19.10
C SER A 160 -1.92 -9.57 -18.45
N PHE A 161 -2.44 -8.64 -19.26
CA PHE A 161 -3.03 -7.39 -18.75
C PHE A 161 -4.25 -7.66 -17.86
N TYR A 162 -5.14 -8.56 -18.27
CA TYR A 162 -6.27 -9.00 -17.46
C TYR A 162 -5.82 -9.61 -16.12
N LEU A 163 -4.81 -10.49 -16.12
CA LEU A 163 -4.26 -11.08 -14.90
C LEU A 163 -3.69 -10.03 -13.94
N SER A 164 -3.00 -9.02 -14.48
CA SER A 164 -2.49 -7.89 -13.68
C SER A 164 -3.61 -7.16 -12.92
N ILE A 165 -4.75 -6.93 -13.59
CA ILE A 165 -5.93 -6.34 -12.96
C ILE A 165 -6.58 -7.32 -11.96
N ALA A 166 -6.75 -8.58 -12.35
CA ALA A 166 -7.43 -9.59 -11.54
C ALA A 166 -6.70 -9.89 -10.23
N PHE A 167 -5.37 -9.88 -10.24
CA PHE A 167 -4.52 -10.15 -9.08
C PHE A 167 -4.13 -8.89 -8.29
N SER A 168 -4.64 -7.71 -8.67
CA SER A 168 -4.20 -6.44 -8.13
C SER A 168 -4.35 -6.29 -6.61
N ASN A 169 -5.30 -7.01 -5.99
CA ASN A 169 -5.59 -6.95 -4.55
C ASN A 169 -4.92 -8.08 -3.74
N ALA A 170 -4.22 -9.02 -4.39
CA ALA A 170 -3.68 -10.20 -3.73
C ALA A 170 -2.66 -9.86 -2.63
N ILE A 171 -1.77 -8.89 -2.86
CA ILE A 171 -0.79 -8.45 -1.86
C ILE A 171 -1.49 -7.91 -0.60
N LEU A 172 -2.54 -7.09 -0.76
CA LEU A 172 -3.28 -6.53 0.37
C LEU A 172 -4.06 -7.61 1.14
N LEU A 173 -4.61 -8.62 0.44
CA LEU A 173 -5.25 -9.78 1.07
C LEU A 173 -4.27 -10.60 1.91
N VAL A 174 -3.01 -10.75 1.47
CA VAL A 174 -1.98 -11.40 2.29
C VAL A 174 -1.68 -10.56 3.54
N CYS A 175 -1.43 -9.26 3.38
CA CYS A 175 -1.01 -8.41 4.48
C CYS A 175 -2.11 -8.19 5.53
N GLU A 176 -3.36 -7.98 5.13
CA GLU A 176 -4.45 -7.64 6.06
C GLU A 176 -5.33 -8.86 6.38
N LYS A 177 -5.62 -9.74 5.40
CA LYS A 177 -6.40 -10.96 5.65
C LYS A 177 -5.58 -12.13 6.16
N ARG A 178 -4.24 -12.04 6.16
CA ARG A 178 -3.31 -13.15 6.49
C ARG A 178 -3.59 -14.41 5.65
N MET A 179 -4.06 -14.22 4.42
CA MET A 179 -4.30 -15.33 3.49
C MET A 179 -2.98 -15.91 3.00
N THR A 180 -2.95 -17.21 2.70
CA THR A 180 -1.82 -17.81 1.99
C THR A 180 -1.72 -17.23 0.56
N PRO A 181 -0.52 -17.17 -0.06
CA PRO A 181 -0.31 -16.55 -1.37
C PRO A 181 -1.27 -17.03 -2.46
N MET A 182 -1.49 -18.35 -2.53
CA MET A 182 -2.40 -18.95 -3.52
C MET A 182 -3.87 -18.56 -3.27
N ASN A 183 -4.30 -18.59 -2.01
CA ASN A 183 -5.67 -18.23 -1.65
C ASN A 183 -5.94 -16.73 -1.89
N ALA A 184 -4.94 -15.88 -1.66
CA ALA A 184 -5.04 -14.45 -1.92
C ALA A 184 -5.19 -14.15 -3.42
N LEU A 185 -4.40 -14.80 -4.28
CA LEU A 185 -4.52 -14.67 -5.74
C LEU A 185 -5.88 -15.14 -6.24
N TRP A 186 -6.34 -16.31 -5.78
CA TRP A 186 -7.63 -16.86 -6.17
C TRP A 186 -8.81 -15.99 -5.72
N THR A 187 -8.73 -15.47 -4.49
CA THR A 187 -9.76 -14.59 -3.92
C THR A 187 -9.80 -13.25 -4.66
N SER A 188 -8.62 -12.67 -4.97
CA SER A 188 -8.54 -11.45 -5.78
C SER A 188 -9.16 -11.67 -7.17
N LEU A 189 -8.78 -12.74 -7.87
CA LEU A 189 -9.31 -13.08 -9.18
C LEU A 189 -10.83 -13.19 -9.18
N ARG A 190 -11.39 -13.99 -8.27
CA ARG A 190 -12.84 -14.18 -8.17
C ARG A 190 -13.58 -12.90 -7.82
N GLY A 191 -13.05 -12.11 -6.88
CA GLY A 191 -13.67 -10.85 -6.46
C GLY A 191 -13.63 -9.78 -7.56
N VAL A 192 -12.46 -9.54 -8.16
CA VAL A 192 -12.30 -8.54 -9.23
C VAL A 192 -13.16 -8.88 -10.44
N ASN A 193 -13.29 -10.15 -10.79
CA ASN A 193 -14.11 -10.58 -11.93
C ASN A 193 -15.59 -10.24 -11.79
N LYS A 194 -16.13 -10.06 -10.58
CA LYS A 194 -17.52 -9.64 -10.38
C LYS A 194 -17.79 -8.23 -10.91
N ARG A 195 -16.79 -7.35 -10.88
CA ARG A 195 -16.88 -5.96 -11.32
C ARG A 195 -15.66 -5.55 -12.18
N LEU A 196 -15.24 -6.45 -13.08
CA LEU A 196 -14.01 -6.28 -13.86
C LEU A 196 -13.98 -4.95 -14.62
N PHE A 197 -15.07 -4.59 -15.30
CA PHE A 197 -15.15 -3.35 -16.08
C PHE A 197 -15.00 -2.09 -15.21
N ALA A 198 -15.57 -2.09 -14.00
CA ALA A 198 -15.45 -0.96 -13.09
C ALA A 198 -14.01 -0.80 -12.60
N VAL A 199 -13.36 -1.90 -12.21
CA VAL A 199 -11.95 -1.92 -11.77
C VAL A 199 -11.01 -1.55 -12.92
N ALA A 200 -11.24 -2.09 -14.11
CA ALA A 200 -10.45 -1.79 -15.31
C ALA A 200 -10.54 -0.31 -15.69
N THR A 201 -11.74 0.30 -15.62
CA THR A 201 -11.93 1.73 -15.87
C THR A 201 -11.16 2.59 -14.88
N ILE A 202 -11.17 2.23 -13.58
CA ILE A 202 -10.42 2.96 -12.56
C ILE A 202 -8.90 2.86 -12.84
N TYR A 203 -8.39 1.66 -13.16
CA TYR A 203 -6.97 1.49 -13.48
C TYR A 203 -6.57 2.16 -14.81
N LEU A 204 -7.47 2.25 -15.77
CA LEU A 204 -7.24 3.03 -17.00
C LEU A 204 -7.01 4.50 -16.68
N VAL A 205 -7.83 5.10 -15.80
CA VAL A 205 -7.63 6.49 -15.34
C VAL A 205 -6.30 6.64 -14.60
N ALA A 206 -5.96 5.70 -13.71
CA ALA A 206 -4.66 5.71 -13.05
C ALA A 206 -3.49 5.62 -14.05
N MET A 207 -3.59 4.76 -15.06
CA MET A 207 -2.60 4.63 -16.13
C MET A 207 -2.44 5.93 -16.93
N LEU A 208 -3.54 6.62 -17.25
CA LEU A 208 -3.49 7.93 -17.91
C LEU A 208 -2.82 8.99 -17.05
N MET A 209 -3.03 8.96 -15.72
CA MET A 209 -2.32 9.85 -14.80
C MET A 209 -0.82 9.56 -14.73
N PHE A 210 -0.42 8.29 -14.76
CA PHE A 210 1.01 7.93 -14.88
C PHE A 210 1.61 8.46 -16.19
N PHE A 211 0.91 8.29 -17.30
CA PHE A 211 1.35 8.80 -18.60
C PHE A 211 1.51 10.33 -18.58
N ALA A 212 0.51 11.06 -18.08
CA ALA A 212 0.59 12.50 -17.90
C ALA A 212 1.76 12.91 -17.00
N GLY A 213 1.99 12.16 -15.91
CA GLY A 213 3.12 12.42 -15.00
C GLY A 213 4.49 12.24 -15.66
N LEU A 214 4.62 11.25 -16.54
CA LEU A 214 5.83 11.05 -17.35
C LEU A 214 6.03 12.17 -18.38
N MET A 215 4.97 12.64 -19.05
CA MET A 215 5.06 13.78 -19.98
C MET A 215 5.53 15.07 -19.29
N MET A 216 5.27 15.22 -17.99
CA MET A 216 5.77 16.31 -17.15
C MET A 216 7.19 16.04 -16.60
N TYR A 217 8.06 15.42 -17.41
CA TYR A 217 9.43 15.01 -17.03
C TYR A 217 9.50 14.16 -15.76
N GLY A 218 8.44 13.41 -15.45
CA GLY A 218 8.33 12.59 -14.24
C GLY A 218 7.93 13.35 -12.98
N LEU A 219 7.85 14.70 -12.98
CA LEU A 219 7.42 15.47 -11.79
C LEU A 219 5.99 15.14 -11.37
N GLY A 220 5.12 14.82 -12.33
CA GLY A 220 3.74 14.42 -12.02
C GLY A 220 3.63 13.05 -11.35
N LEU A 221 4.69 12.23 -11.33
CA LEU A 221 4.70 10.95 -10.62
C LEU A 221 4.59 11.13 -9.10
N ILE A 222 5.01 12.28 -8.57
CA ILE A 222 4.83 12.62 -7.14
C ILE A 222 3.35 12.63 -6.75
N ILE A 223 2.43 12.86 -7.70
CA ILE A 223 0.98 12.83 -7.47
C ILE A 223 0.36 11.54 -8.01
N ALA A 224 0.82 11.04 -9.17
CA ALA A 224 0.27 9.84 -9.79
C ALA A 224 0.50 8.57 -8.95
N VAL A 225 1.70 8.42 -8.38
CA VAL A 225 2.03 7.25 -7.54
C VAL A 225 1.16 7.22 -6.27
N PRO A 226 1.04 8.32 -5.48
CA PRO A 226 0.10 8.35 -4.37
C PRO A 226 -1.34 8.09 -4.75
N PHE A 227 -1.80 8.68 -5.86
CA PHE A 227 -3.14 8.46 -6.36
C PHE A 227 -3.42 6.99 -6.62
N PHE A 228 -2.49 6.29 -7.29
CA PHE A 228 -2.60 4.86 -7.54
C PHE A 228 -2.72 4.03 -6.26
N PHE A 229 -1.89 4.31 -5.24
CA PHE A 229 -1.97 3.58 -3.98
C PHE A 229 -3.28 3.86 -3.23
N HIS A 230 -3.78 5.10 -3.21
CA HIS A 230 -5.08 5.42 -2.60
C HIS A 230 -6.24 4.74 -3.35
N VAL A 231 -6.21 4.73 -4.68
CA VAL A 231 -7.16 3.95 -5.51
C VAL A 231 -7.19 2.50 -5.06
N LYS A 232 -6.01 1.86 -4.90
CA LYS A 232 -5.95 0.46 -4.44
C LYS A 232 -6.50 0.29 -3.03
N GLY A 233 -6.20 1.20 -2.11
CA GLY A 233 -6.77 1.18 -0.75
C GLY A 233 -8.30 1.27 -0.74
N ILE A 234 -8.88 2.16 -1.56
CA ILE A 234 -10.34 2.35 -1.66
C ILE A 234 -11.01 1.14 -2.33
N ILE A 235 -10.46 0.65 -3.45
CA ILE A 235 -10.96 -0.57 -4.11
C ILE A 235 -10.97 -1.72 -3.11
N TYR A 236 -9.88 -1.92 -2.37
CA TYR A 236 -9.77 -2.96 -1.37
C TYR A 236 -10.83 -2.80 -0.26
N ARG A 237 -10.98 -1.60 0.30
CA ARG A 237 -12.01 -1.30 1.32
C ARG A 237 -13.42 -1.62 0.81
N ASN A 238 -13.76 -1.16 -0.39
CA ASN A 238 -15.11 -1.33 -0.92
C ASN A 238 -15.41 -2.79 -1.30
N MET A 239 -14.41 -3.54 -1.76
CA MET A 239 -14.56 -4.95 -2.15
C MET A 239 -14.47 -5.89 -0.95
N PHE A 240 -13.32 -5.91 -0.27
CA PHE A 240 -12.95 -6.93 0.71
C PHE A 240 -13.08 -6.47 2.17
N GLY A 241 -13.23 -5.17 2.39
CA GLY A 241 -13.32 -4.55 3.72
C GLY A 241 -11.99 -4.50 4.48
N ILE A 242 -11.85 -3.49 5.32
CA ILE A 242 -10.68 -3.32 6.20
C ILE A 242 -11.08 -3.66 7.64
N ARG A 243 -10.39 -4.60 8.28
CA ARG A 243 -10.60 -4.87 9.71
C ARG A 243 -9.99 -3.77 10.56
N LEU A 244 -10.83 -3.20 11.42
CA LEU A 244 -10.47 -2.20 12.41
C LEU A 244 -10.66 -2.80 13.80
N GLN A 245 -9.61 -2.74 14.62
CA GLN A 245 -9.64 -3.10 16.03
C GLN A 245 -9.76 -1.84 16.87
N ILE A 246 -10.80 -1.76 17.69
CA ILE A 246 -10.96 -0.68 18.66
C ILE A 246 -10.39 -1.16 19.98
N VAL A 247 -9.18 -0.71 20.32
CA VAL A 247 -8.61 -0.91 21.65
C VAL A 247 -9.14 0.19 22.55
N ALA A 248 -10.10 -0.15 23.42
CA ALA A 248 -10.54 0.77 24.46
C ALA A 248 -9.38 1.05 25.41
N LYS A 249 -8.89 2.29 25.45
CA LYS A 249 -7.93 2.72 26.45
C LYS A 249 -8.63 2.63 27.81
N GLY A 250 -8.25 1.66 28.64
CA GLY A 250 -8.68 1.60 30.04
C GLY A 250 -8.30 2.90 30.75
N PRO A 251 -9.03 3.31 31.81
CA PRO A 251 -8.67 4.49 32.57
C PRO A 251 -7.22 4.35 32.99
N SER A 252 -6.38 5.30 32.59
CA SER A 252 -5.01 5.38 33.07
C SER A 252 -5.07 5.49 34.59
N SER A 253 -4.74 4.41 35.28
CA SER A 253 -4.36 4.47 36.69
C SER A 253 -3.09 5.31 36.74
N SER A 254 -3.28 6.60 36.99
CA SER A 254 -2.29 7.42 37.65
C SER A 254 -2.07 6.78 39.03
N ASP A 255 -1.10 5.87 39.09
CA ASP A 255 -0.50 5.43 40.35
C ASP A 255 0.24 6.63 40.95
N ASP A 256 -0.51 7.52 41.61
CA ASP A 256 0.03 8.39 42.64
C ASP A 256 0.37 7.49 43.84
N SER A 257 1.58 6.95 43.83
CA SER A 257 2.18 6.31 45.00
C SER A 257 2.50 7.39 46.03
N ASN A 258 1.49 7.85 46.77
CA ASN A 258 1.67 8.68 47.96
C ASN A 258 2.05 7.77 49.13
N ASN A 259 3.36 7.67 49.37
CA ASN A 259 3.92 7.07 50.58
C ASN A 259 3.85 8.12 51.70
N ASP A 260 2.81 8.07 52.51
CA ASP A 260 2.70 8.86 53.74
C ASP A 260 2.94 7.97 54.96
N SER A 261 4.17 8.02 55.48
CA SER A 261 4.54 7.55 56.81
C SER A 261 4.82 8.80 57.65
N GLY A 262 3.99 8.98 58.69
CA GLY A 262 3.77 10.28 59.30
C GLY A 262 4.87 10.84 60.20
N SER A 263 4.82 12.16 60.32
CA SER A 263 5.13 12.95 61.52
C SER A 263 4.56 14.36 61.37
N THR A 264 3.65 14.76 62.26
CA THR A 264 3.15 16.14 62.45
C THR A 264 4.10 16.92 63.39
N PRO A 265 3.90 18.24 63.64
CA PRO A 265 3.23 19.31 62.88
C PRO A 265 4.09 20.62 62.78
N GLU A 266 3.75 21.57 61.89
CA GLU A 266 3.61 23.04 62.20
C GLU A 266 3.46 23.95 60.95
N GLU A 267 2.67 25.02 61.16
CA GLU A 267 2.53 26.32 60.44
C GLU A 267 1.90 26.48 59.02
N LYS A 268 0.64 26.96 59.03
CA LYS A 268 -0.06 28.07 58.33
C LYS A 268 0.37 28.65 56.94
N PRO A 269 -0.56 29.34 56.21
CA PRO A 269 -0.76 29.18 54.76
C PRO A 269 -0.41 30.43 53.91
N GLN A 270 -0.24 30.29 52.58
CA GLN A 270 -0.89 31.13 51.53
C GLN A 270 -0.43 30.86 50.07
N ASP A 271 -1.42 30.97 49.18
CA ASP A 271 -1.45 31.38 47.76
C ASP A 271 -1.04 30.47 46.57
N LYS A 272 -2.02 30.36 45.66
CA LYS A 272 -2.07 29.88 44.25
C LYS A 272 -1.34 30.84 43.27
N PRO A 273 -1.26 30.64 41.92
CA PRO A 273 -1.74 29.53 41.07
C PRO A 273 -0.77 29.02 39.95
N GLU A 274 -1.14 27.86 39.39
CA GLU A 274 -1.15 27.40 37.96
C GLU A 274 -0.08 27.86 36.94
N GLU A 275 0.52 26.87 36.26
CA GLU A 275 0.59 26.84 34.79
C GLU A 275 0.68 25.39 34.26
N ASP A 276 -0.43 24.92 33.67
CA ASP A 276 -0.53 23.67 32.90
C ASP A 276 -0.31 24.00 31.42
N ASN A 277 0.61 23.29 30.77
CA ASN A 277 0.61 23.14 29.33
C ASN A 277 1.44 21.92 28.91
N ASN A 278 0.80 20.76 28.77
CA ASN A 278 1.26 19.81 27.75
C ASN A 278 0.15 18.93 27.18
N HIS A 279 -0.44 19.40 26.07
CA HIS A 279 -1.33 18.63 25.21
C HIS A 279 -0.51 17.74 24.25
N ARG A 280 -0.57 16.42 24.40
CA ARG A 280 -0.15 15.45 23.37
C ARG A 280 -1.38 14.69 22.85
N PRO A 281 -1.67 14.68 21.53
CA PRO A 281 -2.79 13.94 20.98
C PRO A 281 -2.48 12.44 20.88
N GLY A 282 -3.46 11.63 21.25
CA GLY A 282 -3.38 10.16 21.32
C GLY A 282 -3.07 9.49 19.98
N SER A 283 -2.28 8.41 20.06
CA SER A 283 -1.94 7.54 18.94
C SER A 283 -3.03 6.51 18.70
N ASN A 284 -3.69 6.60 17.54
CA ASN A 284 -4.49 5.50 17.00
C ASN A 284 -3.56 4.64 16.13
N THR A 285 -2.82 3.72 16.74
CA THR A 285 -1.96 2.79 16.02
C THR A 285 -2.70 1.49 15.71
N PHE A 286 -2.63 1.10 14.43
CA PHE A 286 -2.93 -0.24 13.94
C PHE A 286 -1.99 -1.25 14.62
N ASP A 287 -2.51 -2.07 15.52
CA ASP A 287 -1.90 -3.34 15.86
C ASP A 287 -2.53 -4.39 14.95
N ALA A 288 -1.66 -5.12 14.23
CA ALA A 288 -2.02 -6.18 13.31
C ALA A 288 -1.29 -7.44 13.73
#